data_AF-A0A9D4RP72-F1
#
_entry.id   AF-A0A9D4RP72-F1
#
_cell.length_a   1.000
_cell.length_b   1.000
_cell.length_c   1.000
_cell.angle_alpha   90.00
_cell.angle_beta   90.00
_cell.angle_gamma   90.00
#
_symmetry.space_group_name_H-M   'P 1'
#
loop_
_entity.id
_entity.type
_entity.pdbx_description
1 polymer ?
#
loop_
_entity_poly.entity_id
_entity_poly.type
_entity_poly.pdbx_seq_one_letter_code
_entity_poly.pdbx_strand_id
1 'polypeptide(L)'
;MCQISASEVAVTVSDGVQFISVANIQLVKGTKLQFQHHCTGIAHHEGNLYVTSGTALYQYTKTGALVQKIYEDTTASSTASRTNPTSHI
;
A
#
# COMPACT_ATOMS: atom_id res chain seq x y z
N MET A 1 -3.17 -6.48 2.22
CA MET A 1 -3.66 -6.52 3.62
C MET A 1 -4.97 -5.76 3.73
N CYS A 2 -5.65 -5.85 4.87
CA CYS A 2 -6.77 -4.96 5.19
C CYS A 2 -6.62 -4.40 6.60
N GLN A 3 -7.19 -3.22 6.82
CA GLN A 3 -7.43 -2.69 8.14
C GLN A 3 -8.89 -2.35 8.30
N ILE A 4 -9.44 -2.69 9.45
CA ILE A 4 -10.84 -2.49 9.80
C ILE A 4 -10.91 -1.39 10.84
N SER A 5 -11.80 -0.43 10.61
CA SER A 5 -12.28 0.53 11.61
C SER A 5 -13.78 0.33 11.82
N ALA A 6 -14.41 1.12 12.70
CA ALA A 6 -15.80 0.92 13.12
C ALA A 6 -16.82 0.81 11.95
N SER A 7 -16.66 1.61 10.89
CA SER A 7 -17.60 1.66 9.76
C SER A 7 -16.94 1.62 8.38
N GLU A 8 -15.63 1.44 8.33
CA GLU A 8 -14.84 1.52 7.11
C GLU A 8 -13.71 0.49 7.14
N VAL A 9 -13.55 -0.22 6.03
CA VAL A 9 -12.47 -1.16 5.76
C VAL A 9 -11.56 -0.53 4.71
N ALA A 10 -10.27 -0.43 5.00
CA ALA A 10 -9.26 -0.07 4.04
C ALA A 10 -8.56 -1.34 3.56
N VAL A 11 -8.45 -1.53 2.25
CA VAL A 11 -7.79 -2.69 1.63
C VAL A 11 -6.66 -2.23 0.74
N THR A 12 -5.51 -2.88 0.89
CA THR A 12 -4.39 -2.72 -0.05
C THR A 12 -4.78 -3.31 -1.40
N VAL A 13 -4.59 -2.54 -2.46
CA VAL A 13 -4.67 -2.97 -3.86
C VAL A 13 -3.32 -2.70 -4.52
N SER A 14 -3.10 -3.26 -5.71
CA SER A 14 -1.79 -3.28 -6.39
C SER A 14 -1.08 -1.92 -6.47
N ASP A 15 -1.82 -0.83 -6.61
CA ASP A 15 -1.33 0.54 -6.77
C ASP A 15 -1.78 1.51 -5.67
N GLY A 16 -2.31 0.99 -4.54
CA GLY A 16 -3.01 1.89 -3.63
C GLY A 16 -3.72 1.28 -2.44
N VAL A 17 -4.60 2.10 -1.86
CA VAL A 17 -5.54 1.71 -0.82
C VAL A 17 -6.95 2.08 -1.25
N GLN A 18 -7.85 1.09 -1.19
CA GLN A 18 -9.26 1.27 -1.44
C GLN A 18 -10.00 1.31 -0.10
N PHE A 19 -10.77 2.36 0.13
CA PHE A 19 -11.69 2.43 1.25
C PHE A 19 -13.04 1.84 0.87
N ILE A 20 -13.62 1.04 1.74
CA ILE A 20 -14.91 0.37 1.57
C ILE A 20 -15.72 0.64 2.83
N SER A 21 -16.94 1.15 2.67
CA SER A 21 -17.86 1.33 3.78
C SER A 21 -19.07 0.41 3.62
N VAL A 22 -19.89 0.33 4.66
CA VAL A 22 -21.20 -0.34 4.60
C VAL A 22 -22.29 0.73 4.62
N ALA A 23 -23.18 0.71 3.63
CA ALA A 23 -24.39 1.52 3.61
C ALA A 23 -25.56 0.68 3.12
N ASN A 24 -26.71 0.78 3.79
CA ASN A 24 -27.92 0.00 3.44
C ASN A 24 -27.65 -1.51 3.29
N ILE A 25 -26.83 -2.08 4.18
CA ILE A 25 -26.46 -3.51 4.19
C ILE A 25 -25.62 -3.92 2.96
N GLN A 26 -25.08 -2.96 2.20
CA GLN A 26 -24.24 -3.20 1.04
C GLN A 26 -22.84 -2.62 1.22
N LEU A 27 -21.84 -3.29 0.63
CA LEU A 27 -20.48 -2.76 0.51
C LEU A 27 -20.47 -1.66 -0.54
N VAL A 28 -20.05 -0.46 -0.13
CA VAL A 28 -19.94 0.70 -1.01
C VAL A 28 -18.47 1.04 -1.19
N LYS A 29 -18.06 1.19 -2.45
CA LYS A 29 -16.72 1.63 -2.81
C LYS A 29 -16.56 3.11 -2.45
N GLY A 30 -15.64 3.40 -1.54
CA GLY A 30 -15.24 4.75 -1.19
C GLY A 30 -14.06 5.25 -2.02
N THR A 31 -13.33 6.19 -1.45
CA THR A 31 -12.13 6.78 -2.07
C THR A 31 -11.06 5.73 -2.33
N LYS A 32 -10.37 5.86 -3.46
CA LYS A 32 -9.13 5.14 -3.75
C LYS A 32 -7.96 6.12 -3.63
N LEU A 33 -7.00 5.79 -2.77
CA LEU A 33 -5.70 6.47 -2.75
C LEU A 33 -4.74 5.71 -3.65
N GLN A 34 -4.10 6.42 -4.57
CA GLN A 34 -3.05 5.88 -5.42
C GLN A 34 -1.70 6.37 -4.95
N PHE A 35 -0.72 5.47 -4.90
CA PHE A 35 0.63 5.79 -4.48
C PHE A 35 1.61 5.48 -5.62
N GLN A 36 2.76 6.15 -5.62
CA GLN A 36 3.81 5.96 -6.63
C GLN A 36 4.67 4.71 -6.36
N HIS A 37 4.26 3.86 -5.43
CA HIS A 37 4.96 2.65 -5.02
C HIS A 37 3.96 1.53 -4.77
N HIS A 38 4.47 0.29 -4.81
CA HIS A 38 3.66 -0.89 -4.52
C HIS A 38 3.36 -0.96 -3.03
N CYS A 39 2.09 -1.12 -2.70
CA CYS A 39 1.65 -1.23 -1.32
C CYS A 39 1.59 -2.69 -0.89
N THR A 40 2.29 -3.03 0.19
CA THR A 40 2.35 -4.39 0.74
C THR A 40 1.55 -4.53 2.03
N GLY A 41 1.40 -3.43 2.78
CA GLY A 41 0.74 -3.38 4.08
C GLY A 41 0.23 -1.98 4.40
N ILE A 42 -0.76 -1.92 5.28
CA ILE A 42 -1.39 -0.66 5.72
C ILE A 42 -1.66 -0.72 7.21
N ALA A 43 -1.48 0.42 7.87
CA ALA A 43 -1.98 0.68 9.20
C ALA A 43 -2.52 2.12 9.26
N HIS A 44 -3.41 2.39 10.22
CA HIS A 44 -4.04 3.68 10.44
C HIS A 44 -3.98 3.94 11.92
N HIS A 45 -3.41 5.08 12.26
CA HIS A 45 -3.18 5.51 13.63
C HIS A 45 -3.17 7.04 13.67
N GLU A 46 -3.88 7.61 14.65
CA GLU A 46 -3.97 9.07 14.87
C GLU A 46 -4.26 9.90 13.61
N GLY A 47 -5.17 9.43 12.77
CA GLY A 47 -5.60 10.14 11.55
C GLY A 47 -4.65 10.02 10.35
N ASN A 48 -3.55 9.28 10.50
CA ASN A 48 -2.59 9.01 9.43
C ASN A 48 -2.69 7.58 8.93
N LEU A 49 -2.26 7.38 7.68
CA LEU A 49 -2.06 6.09 7.06
C LEU A 49 -0.57 5.79 6.99
N TYR A 50 -0.19 4.62 7.49
CA TYR A 50 1.14 4.07 7.39
C TYR A 50 1.10 2.99 6.33
N VAL A 51 1.88 3.17 5.28
CA VAL A 51 1.86 2.27 4.11
C VAL A 51 3.27 1.72 3.93
N THR A 52 3.38 0.40 3.92
CA THR A 52 4.63 -0.27 3.61
C THR A 52 4.71 -0.57 2.12
N SER A 53 5.91 -0.43 1.56
CA SER A 53 6.30 -1.01 0.28
C SER A 53 7.25 -2.20 0.52
N GLY A 54 7.88 -2.70 -0.54
CA GLY A 54 8.93 -3.73 -0.40
C GLY A 54 10.18 -3.21 0.31
N THR A 55 10.45 -1.91 0.29
CA THR A 55 11.71 -1.32 0.78
C THR A 55 11.53 -0.11 1.68
N ALA A 56 10.31 0.40 1.87
CA ALA A 56 10.09 1.64 2.60
C ALA A 56 8.80 1.64 3.41
N LEU A 57 8.78 2.50 4.43
CA LEU A 57 7.59 2.82 5.22
C LEU A 57 7.28 4.30 5.02
N TYR A 58 6.05 4.58 4.60
CA TYR A 58 5.56 5.92 4.33
C TYR A 58 4.44 6.29 5.30
N GLN A 59 4.37 7.57 5.64
CA GLN A 59 3.24 8.17 6.33
C GLN A 59 2.49 9.08 5.38
N TYR A 60 1.20 8.84 5.24
CA TYR A 60 0.26 9.66 4.48
C TYR A 60 -0.82 10.21 5.40
N THR A 61 -1.42 11.32 5.03
CA THR A 61 -2.71 11.73 5.59
C THR A 61 -3.79 10.72 5.13
N LYS A 62 -4.95 10.68 5.82
CA LYS A 62 -6.09 9.86 5.35
C LYS A 62 -6.60 10.25 3.96
N THR A 63 -6.29 11.47 3.49
CA THR A 63 -6.62 11.95 2.15
C THR A 63 -5.57 11.62 1.09
N GLY A 64 -4.46 10.99 1.47
CA GLY A 64 -3.41 10.51 0.56
C GLY A 64 -2.25 11.47 0.32
N ALA A 65 -2.15 12.58 1.05
CA ALA A 65 -0.99 13.46 0.97
C ALA A 65 0.20 12.82 1.70
N LEU A 66 1.37 12.77 1.07
CA LEU A 66 2.59 12.27 1.71
C LEU A 66 3.00 13.25 2.81
N VAL A 67 3.10 12.76 4.04
CA VAL A 67 3.63 13.51 5.17
C VAL A 67 5.14 13.33 5.23
N GLN A 68 5.60 12.07 5.25
CA GLN A 68 7.02 11.73 5.26
C GLN A 68 7.30 10.28 4.86
N LYS A 69 8.55 10.01 4.47
CA LYS A 69 9.10 8.66 4.37
C LYS A 69 9.81 8.34 5.69
N ILE A 70 9.22 7.47 6.50
CA ILE A 70 9.71 7.15 7.86
C ILE A 70 10.99 6.30 7.78
N TYR A 71 11.02 5.36 6.83
CA TYR A 71 12.13 4.45 6.63
C TYR A 71 12.28 4.10 5.15
N GLU A 72 13.52 3.88 4.73
CA GLU A 72 13.87 3.36 3.41
C GLU A 72 15.12 2.49 3.51
N ASP A 73 14.99 1.25 3.05
CA ASP A 73 16.12 0.38 2.76
C ASP A 73 16.60 0.65 1.33
N THR A 74 17.73 1.35 1.22
CA THR A 74 18.41 1.62 -0.06
C THR A 74 19.39 0.51 -0.45
N THR A 75 19.61 -0.47 0.43
CA THR A 75 20.55 -1.58 0.25
C THR A 75 19.89 -2.81 -0.38
N ALA A 76 18.55 -2.85 -0.38
CA ALA A 76 17.73 -3.74 -1.19
C ALA A 76 17.86 -3.37 -2.69
N SER A 77 19.08 -3.47 -3.22
CA SER A 77 19.39 -3.34 -4.63
C SER A 77 18.70 -4.50 -5.36
N SER A 78 17.98 -4.15 -6.43
CA SER A 78 17.28 -5.03 -7.36
C SER A 78 17.87 -6.43 -7.40
N THR A 79 17.13 -7.45 -6.98
CA THR A 79 17.49 -8.83 -7.32
C THR A 79 17.42 -8.92 -8.84
N ALA A 80 18.56 -8.80 -9.50
CA ALA A 80 18.66 -8.97 -10.94
C ALA A 80 18.04 -10.33 -11.27
N SER A 81 16.96 -10.33 -12.05
CA SER A 81 16.40 -11.55 -12.61
C SER A 81 17.52 -12.22 -13.40
N ARG A 82 18.04 -13.33 -12.87
CA ARG A 82 19.00 -14.19 -13.54
C ARG A 82 18.31 -14.74 -14.79
N THR A 83 18.48 -14.09 -15.93
CA THR A 83 18.16 -14.73 -17.22
C THR A 83 19.11 -15.89 -17.39
N ASN A 84 18.56 -17.10 -17.33
CA ASN A 84 19.26 -18.34 -17.59
C ASN A 84 19.84 -18.27 -19.03
N PRO A 85 21.15 -18.49 -19.27
CA PRO A 85 21.64 -18.60 -20.62
C PRO A 85 21.13 -19.91 -21.23
N THR A 86 20.24 -19.82 -22.20
CA THR A 86 19.83 -20.92 -23.06
C THR A 86 21.08 -21.48 -23.74
N SER A 87 21.46 -22.71 -23.40
CA SER A 87 22.45 -23.47 -24.15
C SER A 87 21.82 -23.87 -25.49
N HIS A 88 22.34 -23.35 -26.59
CA HIS A 88 22.02 -23.87 -27.91
C HIS A 88 22.95 -25.06 -28.21
N ILE A 89 22.31 -26.15 -28.62
CA ILE A 89 22.86 -27.41 -29.13
C ILE A 89 23.65 -27.14 -30.41
#